data_AF-A0A3C1TKV7-F1
#
_entry.id   AF-A0A3C1TKV7-F1
#
_cell.length_a   1.000
_cell.length_b   1.000
_cell.length_c   1.000
_cell.angle_alpha   90.00
_cell.angle_beta   90.00
_cell.angle_gamma   90.00
#
_symmetry.space_group_name_H-M   'P 1'
#
loop_
_entity.id
_entity.type
_entity.pdbx_description
1 polymer ?
#
loop_
_entity_poly.entity_id
_entity_poly.type
_entity_poly.pdbx_seq_one_letter_code
_entity_poly.pdbx_strand_id
1 'polypeptide(L)'
;MEFSEILKIIKVPRNLTEEELSSISSVVYDYLYDEKYSYELFLLWDDFFQKTNFDLNIILGLHDTFFKWYSIVFFKNFDRLKPEQMASILPYTFMMGFYLDFSVVYLYTDYLMTYISEDKEQTRIHKIIGEKIVKSNLPFDYEKGLSIKDLVALKLDVEAGNLTDEEKIQRAAIIGSIEEYLSKNDFFMFKSSEQKVARINNVLDFFRFLSDGEGIEKFRPYYLDTVEFLPSEKEVEISELLFDSYFKLNGNPVIDEVNKKLEEENKLLEKEIAVFSYVDIKSELEQQFSYDDTGELQPIEEVLAKLSQLAEENNDEKIEELYMFDEDAGKFIWDDDLLQQS
;
A
#
# COMPACT_ATOMS: atom_id res chain seq x y z
N MET A 1 -10.50 4.56 17.42
CA MET A 1 -10.24 3.22 18.01
C MET A 1 -8.77 3.18 18.38
N GLU A 2 -8.41 2.65 19.55
CA GLU A 2 -6.99 2.56 19.92
C GLU A 2 -6.27 1.47 19.09
N PHE A 3 -4.99 1.66 18.82
CA PHE A 3 -4.18 0.68 18.07
C PHE A 3 -4.23 -0.74 18.67
N SER A 4 -4.30 -0.83 20.01
CA SER A 4 -4.41 -2.11 20.72
C SER A 4 -5.72 -2.87 20.44
N GLU A 5 -6.79 -2.16 20.09
CA GLU A 5 -8.09 -2.72 19.73
C GLU A 5 -8.11 -3.15 18.25
N ILE A 6 -7.51 -2.34 17.37
CA ILE A 6 -7.34 -2.67 15.95
C ILE A 6 -6.54 -3.98 15.80
N LEU A 7 -5.44 -4.13 16.55
CA LEU A 7 -4.65 -5.35 16.55
C LEU A 7 -5.44 -6.59 17.02
N LYS A 8 -6.39 -6.45 17.95
CA LYS A 8 -7.24 -7.58 18.38
C LYS A 8 -8.17 -8.03 17.26
N ILE A 9 -8.67 -7.08 16.46
CA ILE A 9 -9.54 -7.37 15.31
C ILE A 9 -8.73 -8.05 14.21
N ILE A 10 -7.59 -7.45 13.81
CA ILE A 10 -6.71 -7.96 12.75
C ILE A 10 -6.26 -9.41 13.02
N LYS A 11 -6.05 -9.76 14.29
CA LYS A 11 -5.58 -11.09 14.70
C LYS A 11 -6.62 -12.20 14.61
N VAL A 12 -7.90 -11.87 14.43
CA VAL A 12 -8.98 -12.85 14.45
C VAL A 12 -9.86 -12.64 13.21
N PRO A 13 -9.59 -13.35 12.10
CA PRO A 13 -10.44 -13.30 10.92
C PRO A 13 -11.88 -13.69 11.26
N ARG A 14 -12.80 -12.76 10.97
CA ARG A 14 -14.25 -12.92 11.15
C ARG A 14 -15.00 -11.86 10.35
N ASN A 15 -16.31 -12.03 10.20
CA ASN A 15 -17.15 -10.98 9.62
C ASN A 15 -17.08 -9.74 10.53
N LEU A 16 -16.85 -8.59 9.88
CA LEU A 16 -16.81 -7.29 10.53
C LEU A 16 -18.14 -6.58 10.32
N THR A 17 -18.57 -5.78 11.29
CA THR A 17 -19.67 -4.85 11.06
C THR A 17 -19.21 -3.71 10.14
N GLU A 18 -20.14 -2.99 9.51
CA GLU A 18 -19.80 -1.80 8.70
C GLU A 18 -19.01 -0.76 9.50
N GLU A 19 -19.34 -0.60 10.79
CA GLU A 19 -18.65 0.32 11.70
C GLU A 19 -17.22 -0.14 12.00
N GLU A 20 -17.01 -1.43 12.26
CA GLU A 20 -15.68 -2.01 12.43
C GLU A 20 -14.86 -1.88 11.16
N LEU A 21 -15.44 -2.19 10.00
CA LEU A 21 -14.76 -2.10 8.72
C LEU A 21 -14.33 -0.66 8.41
N SER A 22 -15.25 0.30 8.55
CA SER A 22 -14.96 1.72 8.33
C SER A 22 -13.87 2.24 9.25
N SER A 23 -13.88 1.82 10.51
CA SER A 23 -12.93 2.30 11.52
C SER A 23 -11.53 1.68 11.42
N ILE A 24 -11.38 0.49 10.83
CA ILE A 24 -10.06 -0.16 10.71
C ILE A 24 -9.47 -0.16 9.31
N SER A 25 -10.26 0.04 8.26
CA SER A 25 -9.81 -0.17 6.87
C SER A 25 -8.55 0.63 6.54
N SER A 26 -8.55 1.94 6.79
CA SER A 26 -7.38 2.80 6.53
C SER A 26 -6.13 2.29 7.22
N VAL A 27 -6.25 1.99 8.51
CA VAL A 27 -5.14 1.53 9.35
C VAL A 27 -4.62 0.17 8.89
N VAL A 28 -5.52 -0.74 8.52
CA VAL A 28 -5.13 -2.05 8.00
C VAL A 28 -4.35 -1.87 6.71
N TYR A 29 -4.84 -1.04 5.77
CA TYR A 29 -4.12 -0.79 4.51
C TYR A 29 -2.70 -0.29 4.76
N ASP A 30 -2.47 0.61 5.72
CA ASP A 30 -1.12 1.06 6.09
C ASP A 30 -0.20 -0.13 6.44
N TYR A 31 -0.69 -1.11 7.20
CA TYR A 31 0.06 -2.32 7.56
C TYR A 31 0.21 -3.32 6.40
N LEU A 32 -0.78 -3.43 5.51
CA LEU A 32 -0.67 -4.31 4.34
C LEU A 32 0.48 -3.86 3.43
N TYR A 33 0.75 -2.55 3.40
CA TYR A 33 1.72 -1.96 2.49
C TYR A 33 3.11 -1.75 3.10
N ASP A 34 3.25 -1.71 4.42
CA ASP A 34 4.53 -1.75 5.11
C ASP A 34 5.21 -3.13 4.98
N GLU A 35 6.47 -3.17 4.51
CA GLU A 35 7.17 -4.42 4.20
C GLU A 35 7.31 -5.35 5.43
N LYS A 36 7.57 -4.78 6.61
CA LYS A 36 7.77 -5.55 7.83
C LYS A 36 6.45 -6.16 8.29
N TYR A 37 5.39 -5.35 8.35
CA TYR A 37 4.10 -5.82 8.87
C TYR A 37 3.33 -6.67 7.85
N SER A 38 3.50 -6.41 6.55
CA SER A 38 2.83 -7.16 5.47
C SER A 38 3.13 -8.66 5.55
N TYR A 39 4.39 -9.04 5.78
CA TYR A 39 4.77 -10.45 5.90
C TYR A 39 4.24 -11.09 7.19
N GLU A 40 4.25 -10.36 8.31
CA GLU A 40 3.66 -10.85 9.58
C GLU A 40 2.15 -11.10 9.44
N LEU A 41 1.44 -10.20 8.76
CA LEU A 41 0.02 -10.35 8.44
C LEU A 41 -0.23 -11.52 7.50
N PHE A 42 0.61 -11.69 6.49
CA PHE A 42 0.56 -12.86 5.61
C PHE A 42 0.67 -14.16 6.40
N LEU A 43 1.69 -14.31 7.25
CA LEU A 43 1.89 -15.53 8.05
C LEU A 43 0.71 -15.80 8.99
N LEU A 44 0.17 -14.75 9.60
CA LEU A 44 -0.96 -14.84 10.53
C LEU A 44 -2.24 -15.32 9.82
N TRP A 45 -2.55 -14.77 8.65
CA TRP A 45 -3.75 -15.12 7.91
C TRP A 45 -3.60 -16.41 7.10
N ASP A 46 -2.40 -16.73 6.59
CA ASP A 46 -2.11 -18.04 5.99
C ASP A 46 -2.38 -19.15 7.01
N ASP A 47 -1.88 -19.04 8.25
CA ASP A 47 -2.16 -20.03 9.31
C ASP A 47 -3.68 -20.24 9.53
N PHE A 48 -4.47 -19.16 9.52
CA PHE A 48 -5.92 -19.26 9.62
C PHE A 48 -6.55 -19.97 8.41
N PHE A 49 -6.22 -19.56 7.19
CA PHE A 49 -6.81 -20.14 5.97
C PHE A 49 -6.36 -21.59 5.72
N GLN A 50 -5.14 -21.96 6.12
CA GLN A 50 -4.66 -23.34 6.10
C GLN A 50 -5.39 -24.21 7.13
N LYS A 51 -5.59 -23.72 8.37
CA LYS A 51 -6.34 -24.45 9.41
C LYS A 51 -7.80 -24.68 9.05
N THR A 52 -8.39 -23.75 8.34
CA THR A 52 -9.75 -23.87 7.80
C THR A 52 -9.80 -24.65 6.49
N ASN A 53 -8.65 -25.07 5.96
CA ASN A 53 -8.51 -25.77 4.68
C ASN A 53 -9.21 -25.02 3.53
N PHE A 54 -9.11 -23.69 3.53
CA PHE A 54 -9.73 -22.83 2.52
C PHE A 54 -11.23 -23.12 2.34
N ASP A 55 -11.95 -23.30 3.46
CA ASP A 55 -13.40 -23.55 3.44
C ASP A 55 -14.12 -22.46 2.65
N LEU A 56 -14.98 -22.89 1.73
CA LEU A 56 -15.66 -22.00 0.81
C LEU A 56 -16.56 -20.99 1.54
N ASN A 57 -17.27 -21.42 2.60
CA ASN A 57 -18.14 -20.50 3.34
C ASN A 57 -17.34 -19.45 4.09
N ILE A 58 -16.14 -19.81 4.57
CA ILE A 58 -15.22 -18.87 5.23
C ILE A 58 -14.65 -17.89 4.21
N ILE A 59 -14.19 -18.37 3.05
CA ILE A 59 -13.69 -17.49 1.99
C ILE A 59 -14.76 -16.50 1.54
N LEU A 60 -15.97 -16.99 1.25
CA LEU A 60 -17.07 -16.14 0.80
C LEU A 60 -17.55 -15.19 1.90
N GLY A 61 -17.56 -15.63 3.17
CA GLY A 61 -17.91 -14.77 4.30
C GLY A 61 -16.91 -13.63 4.53
N LEU A 62 -15.65 -13.82 4.17
CA LEU A 62 -14.56 -12.87 4.41
C LEU A 62 -14.02 -12.21 3.14
N HIS A 63 -14.67 -12.40 1.99
CA HIS A 63 -14.15 -12.04 0.67
C HIS A 63 -13.88 -10.54 0.50
N ASP A 64 -14.65 -9.68 1.18
CA ASP A 64 -14.58 -8.23 1.14
C ASP A 64 -13.65 -7.63 2.20
N THR A 65 -13.12 -8.46 3.12
CA THR A 65 -12.30 -8.05 4.27
C THR A 65 -11.02 -8.88 4.35
N PHE A 66 -10.94 -9.82 5.30
CA PHE A 66 -9.73 -10.58 5.60
C PHE A 66 -9.22 -11.38 4.40
N PHE A 67 -10.08 -11.92 3.55
CA PHE A 67 -9.63 -12.67 2.38
C PHE A 67 -9.11 -11.74 1.27
N LYS A 68 -9.71 -10.56 1.11
CA LYS A 68 -9.18 -9.50 0.23
C LYS A 68 -7.80 -9.03 0.72
N TRP A 69 -7.67 -8.71 2.01
CA TRP A 69 -6.41 -8.30 2.62
C TRP A 69 -5.35 -9.39 2.57
N TYR A 70 -5.73 -10.64 2.83
CA TYR A 70 -4.88 -11.81 2.66
C TYR A 70 -4.37 -11.94 1.22
N SER A 71 -5.24 -11.74 0.23
CA SER A 71 -4.85 -11.77 -1.19
C SER A 71 -3.83 -10.66 -1.51
N ILE A 72 -4.00 -9.45 -0.95
CA ILE A 72 -3.03 -8.35 -1.10
C ILE A 72 -1.66 -8.76 -0.56
N VAL A 73 -1.58 -9.21 0.68
CA VAL A 73 -0.28 -9.57 1.29
C VAL A 73 0.34 -10.83 0.68
N PHE A 74 -0.49 -11.76 0.19
CA PHE A 74 -0.02 -12.89 -0.62
C PHE A 74 0.69 -12.43 -1.89
N PHE A 75 0.06 -11.56 -2.70
CA PHE A 75 0.67 -11.07 -3.94
C PHE A 75 1.86 -10.14 -3.68
N LYS A 76 1.92 -9.45 -2.54
CA LYS A 76 3.08 -8.64 -2.14
C LYS A 76 4.28 -9.46 -1.69
N ASN A 77 4.07 -10.66 -1.16
CA ASN A 77 5.13 -11.51 -0.59
C ASN A 77 5.30 -12.82 -1.38
N PHE A 78 4.88 -12.83 -2.65
CA PHE A 78 4.82 -14.03 -3.48
C PHE A 78 6.21 -14.64 -3.73
N ASP A 79 7.23 -13.79 -3.81
CA ASP A 79 8.67 -14.06 -3.93
C ASP A 79 9.22 -14.88 -2.74
N ARG A 80 8.59 -14.73 -1.56
CA ARG A 80 9.01 -15.39 -0.32
C ARG A 80 8.39 -16.78 -0.14
N LEU A 81 7.48 -17.18 -1.02
CA LEU A 81 6.71 -18.41 -0.86
C LEU A 81 7.49 -19.63 -1.33
N LYS A 82 7.34 -20.74 -0.60
CA LYS A 82 7.74 -22.05 -1.10
C LYS A 82 6.80 -22.51 -2.22
N PRO A 83 7.27 -23.34 -3.16
CA PRO A 83 6.45 -23.79 -4.29
C PRO A 83 5.15 -24.48 -3.84
N GLU A 84 5.20 -25.27 -2.77
CA GLU A 84 4.02 -25.92 -2.17
C GLU A 84 3.01 -24.90 -1.61
N GLN A 85 3.48 -23.81 -1.01
CA GLN A 85 2.62 -22.75 -0.48
C GLN A 85 1.93 -22.04 -1.64
N MET A 86 2.68 -21.65 -2.68
CA MET A 86 2.12 -21.08 -3.91
C MET A 86 1.05 -22.00 -4.50
N ALA A 87 1.35 -23.30 -4.60
CA ALA A 87 0.41 -24.30 -5.11
C ALA A 87 -0.81 -24.54 -4.22
N SER A 88 -0.76 -24.17 -2.95
CA SER A 88 -1.88 -24.24 -2.01
C SER A 88 -2.76 -23.00 -2.02
N ILE A 89 -2.18 -21.81 -2.25
CA ILE A 89 -2.86 -20.53 -2.05
C ILE A 89 -3.41 -19.95 -3.36
N LEU A 90 -2.58 -19.92 -4.43
CA LEU A 90 -2.93 -19.25 -5.68
C LEU A 90 -4.28 -19.68 -6.28
N PRO A 91 -4.70 -20.97 -6.22
CA PRO A 91 -6.00 -21.39 -6.75
C PRO A 91 -7.22 -20.70 -6.12
N TYR A 92 -7.06 -20.10 -4.94
CA TYR A 92 -8.12 -19.40 -4.23
C TYR A 92 -8.04 -17.88 -4.41
N THR A 93 -6.84 -17.32 -4.53
CA THR A 93 -6.60 -15.87 -4.50
C THR A 93 -6.49 -15.23 -5.89
N PHE A 94 -6.28 -16.00 -6.97
CA PHE A 94 -5.98 -15.42 -8.28
C PHE A 94 -7.09 -14.50 -8.83
N MET A 95 -8.37 -14.85 -8.64
CA MET A 95 -9.48 -14.01 -9.10
C MET A 95 -9.59 -12.72 -8.28
N MET A 96 -9.39 -12.80 -6.96
CA MET A 96 -9.26 -11.61 -6.11
C MET A 96 -8.06 -10.76 -6.54
N GLY A 97 -6.96 -11.39 -6.96
CA GLY A 97 -5.81 -10.71 -7.55
C GLY A 97 -6.18 -9.92 -8.81
N PHE A 98 -6.99 -10.53 -9.69
CA PHE A 98 -7.48 -9.86 -10.88
C PHE A 98 -8.41 -8.69 -10.55
N TYR A 99 -9.30 -8.87 -9.58
CA TYR A 99 -10.18 -7.83 -9.06
C TYR A 99 -9.40 -6.65 -8.48
N LEU A 100 -8.31 -6.91 -7.75
CA LEU A 100 -7.43 -5.91 -7.15
C LEU A 100 -6.43 -5.27 -8.14
N ASP A 101 -6.62 -5.48 -9.45
CA ASP A 101 -5.76 -4.97 -10.52
C ASP A 101 -4.31 -5.49 -10.55
N PHE A 102 -3.97 -6.56 -9.82
CA PHE A 102 -2.64 -7.17 -9.88
C PHE A 102 -2.35 -7.85 -11.22
N SER A 103 -1.10 -7.81 -11.68
CA SER A 103 -0.66 -8.52 -12.89
C SER A 103 -0.44 -10.02 -12.62
N VAL A 104 -1.51 -10.74 -12.25
CA VAL A 104 -1.45 -12.14 -11.78
C VAL A 104 -0.70 -13.06 -12.73
N VAL A 105 -0.93 -12.93 -14.05
CA VAL A 105 -0.22 -13.74 -15.09
C VAL A 105 1.28 -13.55 -15.00
N TYR A 106 1.70 -12.29 -14.93
CA TYR A 106 3.10 -11.92 -14.84
C TYR A 106 3.72 -12.41 -13.53
N LEU A 107 3.10 -12.10 -12.38
CA LEU A 107 3.60 -12.50 -11.05
C LEU A 107 3.75 -14.02 -10.95
N TYR A 108 2.78 -14.77 -11.46
CA TYR A 108 2.85 -16.22 -11.44
C TYR A 108 3.93 -16.78 -12.39
N THR A 109 4.05 -16.23 -13.59
CA THR A 109 5.07 -16.66 -14.55
C THR A 109 6.47 -16.34 -14.02
N ASP A 110 6.65 -15.13 -13.47
CA ASP A 110 7.88 -14.71 -12.81
C ASP A 110 8.24 -15.63 -11.64
N TYR A 111 7.26 -15.95 -10.79
CA TYR A 111 7.44 -16.89 -9.69
C TYR A 111 8.02 -18.23 -10.17
N LEU A 112 7.39 -18.82 -11.19
CA LEU A 112 7.84 -20.09 -11.76
C LEU A 112 9.27 -19.98 -12.32
N MET A 113 9.57 -18.93 -13.08
CA MET A 113 10.83 -18.82 -13.82
C MET A 113 12.02 -18.43 -12.95
N THR A 114 11.78 -17.60 -11.93
CA THR A 114 12.81 -16.97 -11.09
C THR A 114 13.06 -17.76 -9.81
N TYR A 115 12.00 -18.25 -9.14
CA TYR A 115 12.10 -18.83 -7.79
C TYR A 115 12.10 -20.35 -7.76
N ILE A 116 11.76 -21.00 -8.87
CA ILE A 116 11.89 -22.45 -9.04
C ILE A 116 12.99 -22.73 -10.05
N SER A 117 14.11 -23.27 -9.57
CA SER A 117 15.31 -23.48 -10.39
C SER A 117 15.18 -24.64 -11.37
N GLU A 118 14.47 -25.70 -11.00
CA GLU A 118 14.34 -26.91 -11.81
C GLU A 118 13.11 -26.87 -12.71
N ASP A 119 13.31 -26.98 -14.03
CA ASP A 119 12.22 -27.02 -15.03
C ASP A 119 11.15 -28.08 -14.70
N LYS A 120 11.57 -29.28 -14.28
CA LYS A 120 10.64 -30.36 -13.90
C LYS A 120 9.74 -29.95 -12.73
N GLU A 121 10.30 -29.21 -11.79
CA GLU A 121 9.59 -28.74 -10.61
C GLU A 121 8.61 -27.62 -10.97
N GLN A 122 9.00 -26.71 -11.88
CA GLN A 122 8.09 -25.72 -12.46
C GLN A 122 6.89 -26.39 -13.11
N THR A 123 7.12 -27.39 -13.99
CA THR A 123 6.03 -28.13 -14.64
C THR A 123 5.16 -28.83 -13.59
N ARG A 124 5.75 -29.43 -12.55
CA ARG A 124 5.01 -30.11 -11.48
C ARG A 124 4.08 -29.15 -10.74
N ILE A 125 4.62 -28.01 -10.28
CA ILE A 125 3.88 -27.00 -9.54
C ILE A 125 2.78 -26.38 -10.41
N HIS A 126 3.10 -26.09 -11.67
CA HIS A 126 2.12 -25.58 -12.61
C HIS A 126 0.96 -26.55 -12.85
N LYS A 127 1.24 -27.84 -13.05
CA LYS A 127 0.21 -28.88 -13.17
C LYS A 127 -0.68 -28.94 -11.92
N ILE A 128 -0.10 -28.88 -10.71
CA ILE A 128 -0.87 -28.92 -9.46
C ILE A 128 -1.82 -27.72 -9.36
N ILE A 129 -1.34 -26.52 -9.68
CA ILE A 129 -2.13 -25.29 -9.65
C ILE A 129 -3.25 -25.34 -10.70
N GLY A 130 -2.90 -25.67 -11.95
CA GLY A 130 -3.86 -25.80 -13.04
C GLY A 130 -4.97 -26.79 -12.70
N GLU A 131 -4.61 -27.99 -12.22
CA GLU A 131 -5.58 -29.00 -11.80
C GLU A 131 -6.51 -28.52 -10.68
N LYS A 132 -5.98 -27.80 -9.68
CA LYS A 132 -6.79 -27.26 -8.58
C LYS A 132 -7.77 -26.20 -9.07
N ILE A 133 -7.33 -25.31 -9.96
CA ILE A 133 -8.17 -24.25 -10.53
C ILE A 133 -9.27 -24.84 -11.39
N VAL A 134 -8.94 -25.75 -12.31
CA VAL A 134 -9.92 -26.43 -13.20
C VAL A 134 -10.99 -27.18 -12.39
N LYS A 135 -10.65 -27.67 -11.20
CA LYS A 135 -11.56 -28.41 -10.31
C LYS A 135 -12.21 -27.51 -9.24
N SER A 136 -11.94 -26.21 -9.23
CA SER A 136 -12.35 -25.31 -8.16
C SER A 136 -13.84 -24.96 -8.24
N ASN A 137 -14.56 -25.21 -7.14
CA ASN A 137 -15.95 -24.80 -6.97
C ASN A 137 -16.08 -23.37 -6.41
N LEU A 138 -14.97 -22.67 -6.17
CA LEU A 138 -14.98 -21.28 -5.74
C LEU A 138 -15.59 -20.40 -6.85
N PRO A 139 -16.61 -19.57 -6.57
CA PRO A 139 -17.13 -18.63 -7.55
C PRO A 139 -16.09 -17.54 -7.82
N PHE A 140 -15.94 -17.16 -9.08
CA PHE A 140 -14.93 -16.17 -9.47
C PHE A 140 -15.26 -14.75 -8.99
N ASP A 141 -16.54 -14.45 -8.77
CA ASP A 141 -17.05 -13.12 -8.40
C ASP A 141 -17.30 -12.93 -6.89
N TYR A 142 -17.08 -13.99 -6.09
CA TYR A 142 -17.23 -14.09 -4.64
C TYR A 142 -18.59 -13.66 -4.02
N GLU A 143 -19.57 -13.25 -4.83
CA GLU A 143 -20.89 -12.81 -4.37
C GLU A 143 -22.03 -13.69 -4.91
N LYS A 144 -22.08 -13.91 -6.23
CA LYS A 144 -23.16 -14.60 -6.95
C LYS A 144 -22.66 -15.19 -8.28
N GLY A 145 -21.68 -16.08 -8.20
CA GLY A 145 -20.89 -16.41 -9.39
C GLY A 145 -21.12 -17.80 -9.97
N LEU A 146 -20.77 -17.90 -11.25
CA LEU A 146 -20.32 -19.15 -11.86
C LEU A 146 -19.07 -19.64 -11.12
N SER A 147 -18.92 -20.96 -10.99
CA SER A 147 -17.70 -21.51 -10.43
C SER A 147 -16.52 -21.27 -11.38
N ILE A 148 -15.32 -21.16 -10.84
CA ILE A 148 -14.09 -21.12 -11.64
C ILE A 148 -14.00 -22.34 -12.59
N LYS A 149 -14.44 -23.52 -12.13
CA LYS A 149 -14.55 -24.71 -12.98
C LYS A 149 -15.45 -24.47 -14.20
N ASP A 150 -16.58 -23.78 -14.07
CA ASP A 150 -17.49 -23.51 -15.18
C ASP A 150 -16.86 -22.52 -16.18
N LEU A 151 -16.07 -21.55 -15.70
CA LEU A 151 -15.27 -20.67 -16.56
C LEU A 151 -14.25 -21.47 -17.40
N VAL A 152 -13.57 -22.42 -16.76
CA VAL A 152 -12.53 -23.23 -17.40
C VAL A 152 -13.12 -24.28 -18.35
N ALA A 153 -14.28 -24.85 -18.04
CA ALA A 153 -14.92 -25.93 -18.80
C ALA A 153 -15.30 -25.54 -20.25
N LEU A 154 -15.31 -24.26 -20.58
CA LEU A 154 -15.71 -23.75 -21.89
C LEU A 154 -14.58 -23.65 -22.91
N LYS A 155 -13.51 -24.44 -22.71
CA LYS A 155 -12.49 -24.71 -23.73
C LYS A 155 -11.86 -23.44 -24.30
N LEU A 156 -11.22 -22.66 -23.42
CA LEU A 156 -10.48 -21.46 -23.83
C LEU A 156 -9.31 -21.78 -24.78
N ASP A 157 -8.95 -23.06 -24.92
CA ASP A 157 -8.01 -23.65 -25.87
C ASP A 157 -8.54 -23.76 -27.32
N VAL A 158 -9.84 -23.56 -27.56
CA VAL A 158 -10.42 -23.62 -28.91
C VAL A 158 -10.28 -22.27 -29.62
N GLU A 159 -9.66 -22.28 -30.81
CA GLU A 159 -9.60 -21.10 -31.69
C GLU A 159 -11.01 -20.55 -31.93
N ALA A 160 -11.18 -19.22 -31.87
CA ALA A 160 -12.50 -18.58 -31.95
C ALA A 160 -13.30 -18.94 -33.23
N GLY A 161 -12.61 -19.38 -34.29
CA GLY A 161 -13.22 -19.86 -35.54
C GLY A 161 -13.83 -21.27 -35.46
N ASN A 162 -13.47 -22.07 -34.46
CA ASN A 162 -13.91 -23.46 -34.29
C ASN A 162 -15.09 -23.60 -33.33
N LEU A 163 -15.59 -22.49 -32.77
CA LEU A 163 -16.73 -22.47 -31.86
C LEU A 163 -18.06 -22.47 -32.62
N THR A 164 -19.00 -23.29 -32.17
CA THR A 164 -20.42 -23.20 -32.55
C THR A 164 -21.02 -21.86 -32.11
N ASP A 165 -22.13 -21.45 -32.70
CA ASP A 165 -22.80 -20.19 -32.30
C ASP A 165 -23.28 -20.22 -30.85
N GLU A 166 -23.66 -21.40 -30.34
CA GLU A 166 -24.02 -21.59 -28.94
C GLU A 166 -22.80 -21.37 -28.01
N GLU A 167 -21.64 -21.95 -28.35
CA GLU A 167 -20.39 -21.74 -27.61
C GLU A 167 -19.94 -20.27 -27.66
N LYS A 168 -20.13 -19.56 -28.78
CA LYS A 168 -19.86 -18.12 -28.87
C LYS A 168 -20.73 -17.31 -27.92
N ILE A 169 -22.03 -17.61 -27.84
CA ILE A 169 -22.97 -16.93 -26.94
C ILE A 169 -22.59 -17.18 -25.47
N GLN A 170 -22.30 -18.43 -25.12
CA GLN A 170 -21.86 -18.80 -23.76
C GLN A 170 -20.56 -18.08 -23.37
N ARG A 171 -19.60 -18.02 -24.28
CA ARG A 171 -18.34 -17.27 -24.08
C ARG A 171 -18.59 -15.77 -23.88
N ALA A 172 -19.46 -15.17 -24.68
CA ALA A 172 -19.81 -13.76 -24.54
C ALA A 172 -20.49 -13.45 -23.20
N ALA A 173 -21.37 -14.33 -22.72
CA ALA A 173 -22.01 -14.19 -21.42
C ALA A 173 -20.98 -14.17 -20.28
N ILE A 174 -19.98 -15.05 -20.34
CA ILE A 174 -18.91 -15.11 -19.33
C ILE A 174 -18.01 -13.88 -19.37
N ILE A 175 -17.62 -13.43 -20.56
CA ILE A 175 -16.86 -12.19 -20.72
C ILE A 175 -17.62 -11.04 -20.05
N GLY A 176 -18.93 -10.96 -20.28
CA GLY A 176 -19.81 -10.00 -19.61
C GLY A 176 -19.82 -10.15 -18.09
N SER A 177 -19.86 -11.37 -17.55
CA SER A 177 -19.82 -11.60 -16.10
C SER A 177 -18.45 -11.26 -15.48
N ILE A 178 -17.34 -11.51 -16.18
CA ILE A 178 -16.01 -11.09 -15.74
C ILE A 178 -15.93 -9.57 -15.73
N GLU A 179 -16.40 -8.91 -16.80
CA GLU A 179 -16.46 -7.45 -16.88
C GLU A 179 -17.32 -6.87 -15.74
N GLU A 180 -18.50 -7.42 -15.51
CA GLU A 180 -19.40 -7.00 -14.43
C GLU A 180 -18.71 -7.11 -13.07
N TYR A 181 -18.08 -8.25 -12.77
CA TYR A 181 -17.35 -8.45 -11.53
C TYR A 181 -16.20 -7.45 -11.37
N LEU A 182 -15.35 -7.32 -12.38
CA LEU A 182 -14.22 -6.40 -12.34
C LEU A 182 -14.69 -4.94 -12.21
N SER A 183 -15.83 -4.58 -12.82
CA SER A 183 -16.40 -3.23 -12.74
C SER A 183 -16.87 -2.80 -11.35
N LYS A 184 -17.06 -3.76 -10.43
CA LYS A 184 -17.30 -3.45 -9.01
C LYS A 184 -16.06 -2.91 -8.31
N ASN A 185 -14.89 -3.03 -8.92
CA ASN A 185 -13.65 -2.47 -8.40
C ASN A 185 -13.42 -1.06 -8.96
N ASP A 186 -13.10 -0.11 -8.08
CA ASP A 186 -12.83 1.28 -8.45
C ASP A 186 -11.70 1.40 -9.50
N PHE A 187 -10.62 0.62 -9.39
CA PHE A 187 -9.50 0.63 -10.35
C PHE A 187 -9.95 0.25 -11.75
N PHE A 188 -10.86 -0.71 -11.88
CA PHE A 188 -11.37 -1.10 -13.19
C PHE A 188 -12.28 -0.02 -13.77
N MET A 189 -13.11 0.64 -12.94
CA MET A 189 -14.02 1.69 -13.41
C MET A 189 -13.28 2.84 -14.11
N PHE A 190 -12.13 3.27 -13.58
CA PHE A 190 -11.32 4.36 -14.12
C PHE A 190 -10.49 4.01 -15.37
N LYS A 191 -10.47 2.73 -15.80
CA LYS A 191 -9.74 2.30 -17.00
C LYS A 191 -10.48 2.69 -18.29
N SER A 192 -9.71 2.97 -19.33
CA SER A 192 -10.24 3.13 -20.69
C SER A 192 -10.85 1.81 -21.19
N SER A 193 -11.71 1.87 -22.21
CA SER A 193 -12.30 0.66 -22.80
C SER A 193 -11.23 -0.31 -23.32
N GLU A 194 -10.15 0.19 -23.91
CA GLU A 194 -9.02 -0.64 -24.36
C GLU A 194 -8.32 -1.34 -23.20
N GLN A 195 -8.10 -0.62 -22.09
CA GLN A 195 -7.50 -1.18 -20.88
C GLN A 195 -8.41 -2.23 -20.22
N LYS A 196 -9.73 -2.00 -20.20
CA LYS A 196 -10.72 -2.97 -19.70
C LYS A 196 -10.71 -4.26 -20.54
N VAL A 197 -10.72 -4.13 -21.86
CA VAL A 197 -10.62 -5.28 -22.78
C VAL A 197 -9.30 -6.03 -22.58
N ALA A 198 -8.18 -5.33 -22.49
CA ALA A 198 -6.88 -5.94 -22.22
C ALA A 198 -6.87 -6.70 -20.89
N ARG A 199 -7.51 -6.16 -19.85
CA ARG A 199 -7.63 -6.79 -18.55
C ARG A 199 -8.45 -8.07 -18.59
N ILE A 200 -9.59 -8.06 -19.27
CA ILE A 200 -10.43 -9.25 -19.44
C ILE A 200 -9.65 -10.31 -20.25
N ASN A 201 -8.95 -9.91 -21.31
CA ASN A 201 -8.12 -10.83 -22.08
C ASN A 201 -7.02 -11.47 -21.23
N ASN A 202 -6.37 -10.71 -20.33
CA ASN A 202 -5.37 -11.27 -19.41
C ASN A 202 -5.95 -12.33 -18.47
N VAL A 203 -7.20 -12.17 -18.01
CA VAL A 203 -7.89 -13.21 -17.22
C VAL A 203 -8.06 -14.48 -18.06
N LEU A 204 -8.54 -14.34 -19.30
CA LEU A 204 -8.74 -15.47 -20.21
C LEU A 204 -7.42 -16.16 -20.59
N ASP A 205 -6.37 -15.38 -20.83
CA ASP A 205 -5.05 -15.88 -21.17
C ASP A 205 -4.39 -16.57 -19.98
N PHE A 206 -4.67 -16.14 -18.74
CA PHE A 206 -4.27 -16.88 -17.55
C PHE A 206 -4.89 -18.27 -17.48
N PHE A 207 -6.20 -18.38 -17.75
CA PHE A 207 -6.87 -19.67 -17.76
C PHE A 207 -6.35 -20.59 -18.87
N ARG A 208 -6.03 -20.03 -20.04
CA ARG A 208 -5.36 -20.77 -21.13
C ARG A 208 -3.99 -21.26 -20.70
N PHE A 209 -3.20 -20.38 -20.09
CA PHE A 209 -1.88 -20.71 -19.58
C PHE A 209 -1.95 -21.86 -18.58
N LEU A 210 -2.90 -21.84 -17.65
CA LEU A 210 -3.12 -22.92 -16.68
C LEU A 210 -3.62 -24.24 -17.27
N SER A 211 -4.21 -24.19 -18.47
CA SER A 211 -4.70 -25.38 -19.18
C SER A 211 -3.57 -26.08 -19.94
N ASP A 212 -2.49 -25.37 -20.27
CA ASP A 212 -1.29 -25.92 -20.90
C ASP A 212 -0.34 -26.53 -19.85
N GLY A 213 -0.74 -27.68 -19.33
CA GLY A 213 -0.03 -28.35 -18.23
C GLY A 213 1.35 -28.90 -18.61
N GLU A 214 1.74 -28.95 -19.89
CA GLU A 214 2.99 -29.55 -20.34
C GLU A 214 3.88 -28.57 -21.09
N GLY A 215 5.18 -28.56 -20.80
CA GLY A 215 6.10 -27.74 -21.58
C GLY A 215 6.23 -26.31 -21.08
N ILE A 216 5.95 -26.01 -19.81
CA ILE A 216 6.21 -24.67 -19.25
C ILE A 216 7.68 -24.27 -19.40
N GLU A 217 8.59 -25.24 -19.40
CA GLU A 217 10.00 -25.04 -19.70
C GLU A 217 10.25 -24.47 -21.11
N LYS A 218 9.33 -24.71 -22.06
CA LYS A 218 9.38 -24.12 -23.41
C LYS A 218 8.99 -22.65 -23.42
N PHE A 219 8.33 -22.16 -22.38
CA PHE A 219 8.06 -20.73 -22.19
C PHE A 219 9.27 -19.97 -21.66
N ARG A 220 10.24 -20.66 -21.02
CA ARG A 220 11.43 -20.02 -20.45
C ARG A 220 12.22 -19.20 -21.48
N PRO A 221 12.52 -19.67 -22.70
CA PRO A 221 13.20 -18.85 -23.70
C PRO A 221 12.43 -17.58 -24.07
N TYR A 222 11.11 -17.68 -24.28
CA TYR A 222 10.28 -16.51 -24.57
C TYR A 222 10.23 -15.53 -23.39
N TYR A 223 10.15 -16.04 -22.17
CA TYR A 223 10.23 -15.22 -20.96
C TYR A 223 11.60 -14.52 -20.90
N LEU A 224 12.71 -15.24 -21.04
CA LEU A 224 14.05 -14.64 -21.02
C LEU A 224 14.30 -13.63 -22.17
N ASP A 225 13.67 -13.83 -23.33
CA ASP A 225 13.77 -12.92 -24.49
C ASP A 225 12.88 -11.66 -24.34
N THR A 226 11.81 -11.74 -23.54
CA THR A 226 10.86 -10.63 -23.32
C THR A 226 11.11 -9.88 -22.02
N VAL A 227 11.72 -10.54 -21.05
CA VAL A 227 12.24 -9.95 -19.83
C VAL A 227 13.51 -9.24 -20.22
N GLU A 228 13.40 -7.97 -20.60
CA GLU A 228 14.55 -7.08 -20.77
C GLU A 228 15.45 -7.21 -19.55
N PHE A 229 16.54 -7.99 -19.69
CA PHE A 229 17.62 -8.26 -18.72
C PHE A 229 17.43 -7.48 -17.42
N LEU A 230 16.74 -8.07 -16.44
CA LEU A 230 16.50 -7.47 -15.13
C LEU A 230 17.86 -7.19 -14.48
N PRO A 231 18.34 -5.93 -14.42
CA PRO A 231 19.32 -5.57 -13.42
C PRO A 231 18.59 -5.69 -12.08
N SER A 232 19.30 -5.90 -10.98
CA SER A 232 18.73 -5.89 -9.62
C SER A 232 17.87 -4.65 -9.31
N GLU A 233 18.02 -3.57 -10.07
CA GLU A 233 17.19 -2.36 -10.02
C GLU A 233 15.75 -2.56 -10.55
N LYS A 234 15.48 -3.53 -11.44
CA LYS A 234 14.12 -3.79 -11.95
C LYS A 234 13.28 -4.75 -11.10
N GLU A 235 13.89 -5.59 -10.26
CA GLU A 235 13.16 -6.29 -9.17
C GLU A 235 12.53 -5.28 -8.21
N VAL A 236 13.25 -4.18 -7.95
CA VAL A 236 12.73 -2.99 -7.27
C VAL A 236 11.64 -2.33 -8.12
N GLU A 237 11.80 -2.16 -9.44
CA GLU A 237 10.74 -1.62 -10.31
C GLU A 237 9.45 -2.46 -10.32
N ILE A 238 9.47 -3.79 -10.21
CA ILE A 238 8.24 -4.62 -10.20
C ILE A 238 7.50 -4.46 -8.87
N SER A 239 8.26 -4.43 -7.76
CA SER A 239 7.74 -4.09 -6.44
C SER A 239 7.18 -2.66 -6.45
N GLU A 240 7.89 -1.72 -7.08
CA GLU A 240 7.46 -0.35 -7.34
C GLU A 240 6.34 -0.25 -8.37
N LEU A 241 6.14 -1.21 -9.28
CA LEU A 241 5.03 -1.21 -10.26
C LEU A 241 3.73 -1.66 -9.59
N LEU A 242 3.84 -2.64 -8.69
CA LEU A 242 2.77 -3.03 -7.76
C LEU A 242 2.46 -1.88 -6.79
N PHE A 243 3.47 -1.10 -6.40
CA PHE A 243 3.37 0.11 -5.57
C PHE A 243 2.73 1.29 -6.33
N ASP A 244 3.22 1.64 -7.52
CA ASP A 244 2.85 2.79 -8.35
C ASP A 244 1.47 2.62 -9.00
N SER A 245 1.11 1.41 -9.41
CA SER A 245 -0.21 1.15 -10.04
C SER A 245 -1.35 1.39 -9.06
N TYR A 246 -1.10 1.20 -7.76
CA TYR A 246 -2.03 1.50 -6.67
C TYR A 246 -2.03 3.00 -6.31
N PHE A 247 -0.86 3.66 -6.31
CA PHE A 247 -0.71 5.07 -5.93
C PHE A 247 -1.05 6.09 -7.01
N LYS A 248 -0.90 5.77 -8.30
CA LYS A 248 -1.23 6.69 -9.42
C LYS A 248 -2.72 7.07 -9.52
N LEU A 249 -3.63 6.35 -8.84
CA LEU A 249 -5.08 6.55 -8.95
C LEU A 249 -5.77 6.96 -7.64
N ASN A 250 -5.27 6.55 -6.46
CA ASN A 250 -5.90 6.90 -5.17
C ASN A 250 -5.35 8.19 -4.55
N GLY A 251 -4.43 8.87 -5.24
CA GLY A 251 -3.42 9.65 -4.55
C GLY A 251 -2.53 8.72 -3.72
N ASN A 252 -1.35 9.18 -3.37
CA ASN A 252 -0.60 8.51 -2.34
C ASN A 252 -1.04 9.16 -1.02
N PRO A 253 -1.96 8.60 -0.22
CA PRO A 253 -2.27 9.19 1.07
C PRO A 253 -1.01 9.26 1.93
N VAL A 254 -0.03 8.39 1.72
CA VAL A 254 1.28 8.50 2.38
C VAL A 254 2.09 9.64 1.77
N ILE A 255 2.22 9.87 0.47
CA ILE A 255 3.00 11.02 -0.05
C ILE A 255 2.22 12.34 0.01
N ASP A 256 0.90 12.38 -0.05
CA ASP A 256 0.13 13.62 0.11
C ASP A 256 -0.10 13.94 1.59
N GLU A 257 -0.23 12.96 2.50
CA GLU A 257 -0.29 13.21 3.95
C GLU A 257 1.10 13.22 4.60
N VAL A 258 2.13 12.56 4.05
CA VAL A 258 3.55 12.71 4.42
C VAL A 258 4.19 13.86 3.67
N ASN A 259 3.78 14.30 2.47
CA ASN A 259 4.20 15.61 1.94
C ASN A 259 3.40 16.72 2.60
N LYS A 260 2.15 16.52 3.02
CA LYS A 260 1.44 17.54 3.81
C LYS A 260 1.91 17.54 5.25
N LYS A 261 2.24 16.39 5.85
CA LYS A 261 2.95 16.31 7.14
C LYS A 261 4.42 16.67 7.02
N LEU A 262 5.12 16.47 5.91
CA LEU A 262 6.48 17.00 5.67
C LEU A 262 6.42 18.45 5.22
N GLU A 263 5.35 18.98 4.64
CA GLU A 263 5.19 20.42 4.37
C GLU A 263 4.69 21.12 5.62
N GLU A 264 3.95 20.45 6.51
CA GLU A 264 3.56 20.93 7.84
C GLU A 264 4.70 20.74 8.84
N GLU A 265 5.47 19.65 8.80
CA GLU A 265 6.71 19.39 9.56
C GLU A 265 7.87 20.16 8.98
N ASN A 266 8.00 20.37 7.66
CA ASN A 266 8.97 21.34 7.11
C ASN A 266 8.48 22.77 7.28
N LYS A 267 7.19 23.09 7.34
CA LYS A 267 6.75 24.42 7.83
C LYS A 267 6.90 24.57 9.34
N LEU A 268 6.87 23.47 10.10
CA LEU A 268 7.16 23.45 11.53
C LEU A 268 8.67 23.46 11.78
N LEU A 269 9.50 22.84 10.94
CA LEU A 269 10.98 22.83 10.97
C LEU A 269 11.58 24.08 10.30
N GLU A 270 10.91 24.68 9.32
CA GLU A 270 11.20 26.05 8.84
C GLU A 270 10.64 27.10 9.81
N LYS A 271 9.74 26.72 10.73
CA LYS A 271 9.38 27.53 11.91
C LYS A 271 10.25 27.27 13.14
N GLU A 272 10.77 26.05 13.31
CA GLU A 272 11.65 25.63 14.42
C GLU A 272 13.14 25.71 14.06
N ILE A 273 13.43 26.11 12.83
CA ILE A 273 14.66 26.80 12.43
C ILE A 273 14.25 28.12 11.75
N ALA A 274 13.31 28.85 12.37
CA ALA A 274 13.51 30.29 12.38
C ALA A 274 14.81 30.48 13.17
N VAL A 275 15.90 30.82 12.50
CA VAL A 275 17.00 31.49 13.17
C VAL A 275 16.38 32.77 13.71
N PHE A 276 15.88 32.72 14.95
CA PHE A 276 15.36 33.86 15.66
C PHE A 276 16.60 34.70 15.97
N SER A 277 16.76 35.82 15.26
CA SER A 277 17.82 36.76 15.61
C SER A 277 17.46 37.39 16.94
N TYR A 278 18.44 37.61 17.81
CA TYR A 278 18.25 38.41 19.01
C TYR A 278 17.71 39.83 18.71
N VAL A 279 17.92 40.33 17.49
CA VAL A 279 17.35 41.59 16.99
C VAL A 279 15.82 41.51 16.83
N ASP A 280 15.29 40.34 16.46
CA ASP A 280 13.86 40.12 16.33
C ASP A 280 13.18 40.08 17.70
N ILE A 281 13.81 39.45 18.70
CA ILE A 281 13.35 39.45 20.11
C ILE A 281 13.29 40.88 20.65
N LYS A 282 14.33 41.68 20.41
CA LYS A 282 14.34 43.11 20.76
C LYS A 282 13.18 43.86 20.11
N SER A 283 12.99 43.66 18.80
CA SER A 283 11.94 44.34 18.04
C SER A 283 10.53 43.95 18.50
N GLU A 284 10.32 42.69 18.87
CA GLU A 284 9.05 42.20 19.42
C GLU A 284 8.75 42.83 20.79
N LEU A 285 9.74 42.87 21.68
CA LEU A 285 9.59 43.46 23.00
C LEU A 285 9.33 44.97 22.92
N GLU A 286 10.00 45.69 22.02
CA GLU A 286 9.74 47.12 21.77
C GLU A 286 8.37 47.41 21.15
N GLN A 287 7.71 46.41 20.54
CA GLN A 287 6.33 46.54 20.05
C GLN A 287 5.29 46.28 21.13
N GLN A 288 5.60 45.40 22.09
CA GLN A 288 4.68 45.01 23.17
C GLN A 288 4.79 45.95 24.38
N PHE A 289 5.99 46.40 24.68
CA PHE A 289 6.31 47.27 25.80
C PHE A 289 6.70 48.66 25.32
N SER A 290 6.48 49.67 26.16
CA SER A 290 6.83 51.05 25.82
C SER A 290 8.01 51.51 26.65
N TYR A 291 8.85 52.33 26.04
CA TYR A 291 9.91 53.03 26.75
C TYR A 291 9.32 54.09 27.69
N ASP A 292 9.86 54.15 28.90
CA ASP A 292 9.60 55.22 29.85
C ASP A 292 10.50 56.46 29.62
N ASP A 293 10.39 57.44 30.51
CA ASP A 293 11.15 58.70 30.43
C ASP A 293 12.67 58.50 30.67
N THR A 294 13.10 57.33 31.19
CA THR A 294 14.51 56.96 31.38
C THR A 294 15.07 56.15 30.20
N GLY A 295 14.21 55.78 29.25
CA GLY A 295 14.55 55.01 28.06
C GLY A 295 14.65 53.52 28.34
N GLU A 296 13.90 53.02 29.32
CA GLU A 296 13.79 51.60 29.67
C GLU A 296 12.40 51.06 29.29
N LEU A 297 12.33 49.80 28.87
CA LEU A 297 11.04 49.15 28.64
C LEU A 297 10.29 48.89 29.95
N GLN A 298 8.98 49.22 29.97
CA GLN A 298 8.10 49.01 31.13
C GLN A 298 6.84 48.20 30.76
N PRO A 299 6.29 47.39 31.72
CA PRO A 299 6.82 47.13 33.07
C PRO A 299 8.03 46.18 33.07
N ILE A 300 9.11 46.53 33.77
CA ILE A 300 10.37 45.78 33.70
C ILE A 300 10.23 44.31 34.14
N GLU A 301 9.39 44.03 35.14
CA GLU A 301 9.15 42.66 35.60
C GLU A 301 8.49 41.79 34.53
N GLU A 302 7.63 42.38 33.70
CA GLU A 302 6.96 41.69 32.60
C GLU A 302 7.91 41.48 31.41
N VAL A 303 8.79 42.45 31.15
CA VAL A 303 9.83 42.35 30.11
C VAL A 303 10.79 41.19 30.43
N LEU A 304 11.29 41.11 31.66
CA LEU A 304 12.20 40.03 32.08
C LEU A 304 11.50 38.67 32.10
N ALA A 305 10.25 38.60 32.58
CA ALA A 305 9.48 37.35 32.57
C ALA A 305 9.23 36.85 31.13
N LYS A 306 9.02 37.77 30.18
CA LYS A 306 8.85 37.43 28.77
C LYS A 306 10.15 36.91 28.14
N LEU A 307 11.30 37.48 28.50
CA LEU A 307 12.61 36.98 28.06
C LEU A 307 12.89 35.56 28.59
N SER A 308 12.61 35.27 29.86
CA SER A 308 12.73 33.90 30.40
C SER A 308 11.81 32.90 29.72
N GLN A 309 10.54 33.29 29.45
CA GLN A 309 9.64 32.44 28.69
C GLN A 309 10.19 32.16 27.29
N LEU A 310 10.71 33.18 26.60
CA LEU A 310 11.31 33.03 25.27
C LEU A 310 12.58 32.17 25.31
N ALA A 311 13.40 32.27 26.36
CA ALA A 311 14.57 31.41 26.55
C ALA A 311 14.19 29.93 26.69
N GLU A 312 13.15 29.62 27.46
CA GLU A 312 12.62 28.26 27.60
C GLU A 312 11.99 27.75 26.29
N GLU A 313 11.19 28.58 25.62
CA GLU A 313 10.53 28.24 24.35
C GLU A 313 11.52 27.97 23.21
N ASN A 314 12.65 28.68 23.20
CA ASN A 314 13.68 28.55 22.15
C ASN A 314 14.89 27.70 22.56
N ASN A 315 14.92 27.18 23.78
CA ASN A 315 16.03 26.39 24.34
C ASN A 315 17.40 27.11 24.20
N ASP A 316 17.42 28.43 24.47
CA ASP A 316 18.63 29.29 24.46
C ASP A 316 18.65 30.22 25.69
N GLU A 317 19.48 29.86 26.67
CA GLU A 317 19.64 30.61 27.93
C GLU A 317 20.16 32.04 27.72
N LYS A 318 20.87 32.33 26.61
CA LYS A 318 21.40 33.67 26.32
C LYS A 318 20.30 34.71 26.04
N ILE A 319 19.08 34.27 25.71
CA ILE A 319 17.95 35.18 25.50
C ILE A 319 17.64 35.96 26.79
N GLU A 320 17.80 35.35 27.96
CA GLU A 320 17.60 36.03 29.25
C GLU A 320 18.61 37.18 29.46
N GLU A 321 19.79 37.06 28.84
CA GLU A 321 20.89 38.03 28.97
C GLU A 321 20.76 39.21 27.99
N LEU A 322 19.79 39.19 27.08
CA LEU A 322 19.63 40.23 26.05
C LEU A 322 19.30 41.62 26.60
N TYR A 323 18.62 41.69 27.74
CA TYR A 323 18.22 42.95 28.36
C TYR A 323 18.62 42.95 29.82
N MET A 324 19.79 43.52 30.11
CA MET A 324 20.47 43.41 31.38
C MET A 324 20.58 44.77 32.08
N PHE A 325 20.68 44.75 33.41
CA PHE A 325 20.91 45.96 34.18
C PHE A 325 22.39 46.36 34.11
N ASP A 326 22.68 47.52 33.52
CA ASP A 326 24.00 48.11 33.52
C ASP A 326 24.19 48.93 34.81
N GLU A 327 25.06 48.43 35.70
CA GLU A 327 25.34 49.07 37.00
C GLU A 327 25.99 50.46 36.86
N ASP A 328 26.75 50.72 35.78
CA ASP A 328 27.42 51.99 35.53
C ASP A 328 26.44 53.03 34.96
N ALA A 329 25.51 52.59 34.11
CA ALA A 329 24.45 53.44 33.55
C ALA A 329 23.23 53.59 34.49
N GLY A 330 23.09 52.70 35.48
CA GLY A 330 22.00 52.68 36.45
C GLY A 330 20.63 52.37 35.84
N LYS A 331 20.61 51.65 34.71
CA LYS A 331 19.39 51.34 33.94
C LYS A 331 19.54 50.03 33.15
N PHE A 332 18.42 49.47 32.70
CA PHE A 332 18.43 48.33 31.79
C PHE A 332 18.82 48.74 30.36
N ILE A 333 19.67 47.93 29.73
CA ILE A 333 20.15 48.13 28.36
C ILE A 333 20.19 46.80 27.61
N TRP A 334 20.17 46.91 26.28
CA TRP A 334 20.35 45.75 25.41
C TRP A 334 21.82 45.32 25.33
N ASP A 335 22.07 44.01 25.31
CA ASP A 335 23.40 43.45 25.05
C ASP A 335 23.72 43.53 23.54
N ASP A 336 24.47 44.55 23.16
CA ASP A 336 24.87 44.80 21.77
C ASP A 336 25.82 43.71 21.20
N ASP A 337 26.54 42.97 22.05
CA ASP A 337 27.44 41.89 21.61
C ASP A 337 26.66 40.63 21.26
N LEU A 338 25.59 40.33 22.00
CA LEU A 338 24.62 39.30 21.63
C LEU A 338 23.86 39.73 20.37
N LEU A 339 23.34 40.95 20.31
CA LEU A 339 22.62 41.45 19.11
C LEU A 339 23.45 41.41 17.82
N GLN A 340 24.79 41.37 17.90
CA GLN A 340 25.70 41.25 16.76
C GLN A 340 26.06 39.80 16.38
N GLN A 341 25.76 38.81 17.24
CA GLN A 341 26.05 37.39 17.01
C GLN A 341 25.00 36.68 16.13
N SER A 342 23.85 37.32 15.90
CA SER A 342 22.74 36.76 15.12
C SER A 342 22.90 36.89 13.61
#